data_AF-A0A542DSP7-F1
#
_entry.id   AF-A0A542DSP7-F1
#
_cell.length_a   1.000
_cell.length_b   1.000
_cell.length_c   1.000
_cell.angle_alpha   90.00
_cell.angle_beta   90.00
_cell.angle_gamma   90.00
#
_symmetry.space_group_name_H-M   'P 1'
#
loop_
_entity.id
_entity.type
_entity.pdbx_description
1 polymer ?
#
loop_
_entity_poly.entity_id
_entity_poly.type
_entity_poly.pdbx_seq_one_letter_code
_entity_poly.pdbx_strand_id
1 'polypeptide(L)'
;MGRMDLSLAATYDASPEEVFAMITDVTFQEQVFQQLRAQSYAVTVGDKGDDIAVQVHWQVAEVPVVARRFVGQRLELAQSKLWHRAGADGTREADVDGGVNGAPGVAGASVKVSGRTRIIPVGRGTTQAFDLRITASVPVVRGTLEQLVADAVRARLENKFKVAARWLSGSL
;
A
#
# COMPACT_ATOMS: atom_id res chain seq x y z
N MET A 1 21.83 -13.25 -4.03
CA MET A 1 20.72 -12.66 -4.83
C MET A 1 19.91 -11.78 -3.91
N GLY A 2 19.81 -10.48 -4.23
CA GLY A 2 19.34 -9.43 -3.30
C GLY A 2 17.84 -9.48 -3.05
N ARG A 3 17.43 -9.17 -1.82
CA ARG A 3 16.05 -8.87 -1.46
C ARG A 3 15.64 -7.56 -2.12
N MET A 4 14.40 -7.45 -2.58
CA MET A 4 13.85 -6.18 -3.04
C MET A 4 13.13 -5.48 -1.89
N ASP A 5 13.78 -4.46 -1.35
CA ASP A 5 13.23 -3.58 -0.31
C ASP A 5 12.87 -2.22 -0.94
N LEU A 6 11.76 -1.62 -0.51
CA LEU A 6 11.20 -0.38 -1.01
C LEU A 6 10.91 0.54 0.17
N SER A 7 11.59 1.69 0.21
CA SER A 7 11.34 2.72 1.22
C SER A 7 10.89 4.03 0.57
N LEU A 8 9.78 4.58 1.06
CA LEU A 8 9.22 5.86 0.62
C LEU A 8 8.65 6.62 1.81
N ALA A 9 8.76 7.94 1.79
CA ALA A 9 8.17 8.79 2.81
C ALA A 9 7.63 10.09 2.21
N ALA A 10 6.64 10.67 2.88
CA ALA A 10 6.13 12.01 2.62
C ALA A 10 5.84 12.72 3.94
N THR A 11 6.10 14.03 3.97
CA THR A 11 5.84 14.88 5.14
C THR A 11 4.68 15.82 4.82
N TYR A 12 3.79 15.99 5.79
CA TYR A 12 2.61 16.84 5.70
C TYR A 12 2.64 17.90 6.80
N ASP A 13 2.12 19.09 6.51
CA ASP A 13 1.85 20.13 7.51
C ASP A 13 0.51 19.83 8.21
N ALA A 14 0.50 18.73 8.94
CA ALA A 14 -0.65 18.23 9.69
C ALA A 14 -0.15 17.44 10.90
N SER A 15 -0.97 17.37 11.95
CA SER A 15 -0.70 16.59 13.14
C SER A 15 -0.73 15.08 12.87
N PRO A 16 -0.10 14.26 13.72
CA PRO A 16 -0.16 12.80 13.61
C PRO A 16 -1.59 12.25 13.65
N GLU A 17 -2.47 12.91 14.41
CA GLU A 17 -3.89 12.57 14.52
C GLU A 17 -4.63 12.82 13.22
N GLU A 18 -4.45 13.98 12.59
CA GLU A 18 -5.07 14.31 11.29
C GLU A 18 -4.59 13.36 10.18
N VAL A 19 -3.29 13.07 10.13
CA VAL A 19 -2.73 12.10 9.17
C VAL A 19 -3.30 10.70 9.44
N PHE A 20 -3.43 10.30 10.70
CA PHE A 20 -4.00 9.01 11.05
C PHE A 20 -5.48 8.91 10.65
N ALA A 21 -6.28 9.90 11.03
CA ALA A 21 -7.69 9.97 10.68
C ALA A 21 -7.90 9.87 9.17
N MET A 22 -7.12 10.62 8.38
CA MET A 22 -7.16 10.54 6.92
C MET A 22 -6.85 9.14 6.40
N ILE A 23 -5.78 8.48 6.87
CA ILE A 23 -5.41 7.17 6.30
C ILE A 23 -6.29 6.02 6.79
N THR A 24 -7.05 6.20 7.85
CA THR A 24 -8.10 5.26 8.29
C THR A 24 -9.48 5.64 7.77
N ASP A 25 -9.61 6.74 7.02
CA ASP A 25 -10.86 7.14 6.39
C ASP A 25 -11.12 6.33 5.12
N VAL A 26 -12.32 5.76 5.02
CA VAL A 26 -12.73 4.92 3.88
C VAL A 26 -12.76 5.75 2.60
N THR A 27 -13.36 6.95 2.63
CA THR A 27 -13.49 7.83 1.47
C THR A 27 -12.12 8.26 0.93
N PHE A 28 -11.16 8.55 1.81
CA PHE A 28 -9.78 8.80 1.40
C PHE A 28 -9.17 7.60 0.67
N GLN A 29 -9.32 6.37 1.20
CA GLN A 29 -8.79 5.17 0.52
C GLN A 29 -9.44 4.98 -0.86
N GLU A 30 -10.75 5.19 -0.98
CA GLU A 30 -11.47 5.08 -2.25
C GLU A 30 -10.97 6.10 -3.28
N GLN A 31 -10.75 7.35 -2.88
CA GLN A 31 -10.19 8.37 -3.77
C GLN A 31 -8.81 8.01 -4.31
N VAL A 32 -7.96 7.38 -3.49
CA VAL A 32 -6.66 6.87 -3.95
C VAL A 32 -6.86 5.85 -5.08
N PHE A 33 -7.83 4.93 -4.96
CA PHE A 33 -8.12 3.94 -6.00
C PHE A 33 -8.79 4.52 -7.25
N GLN A 34 -9.65 5.53 -7.10
CA GLN A 34 -10.23 6.26 -8.23
C GLN A 34 -9.14 6.93 -9.07
N GLN A 35 -8.16 7.58 -8.45
CA GLN A 35 -7.05 8.19 -9.17
C GLN A 35 -6.12 7.17 -9.84
N LEU A 36 -5.99 5.98 -9.25
CA LEU A 36 -5.28 4.85 -9.86
C LEU A 36 -6.08 4.18 -10.98
N ARG A 37 -7.33 4.60 -11.21
CA ARG A 37 -8.26 4.02 -12.19
C ARG A 37 -8.42 2.51 -12.01
N ALA A 38 -8.43 2.05 -10.76
CA ALA A 38 -8.67 0.63 -10.46
C ALA A 38 -10.02 0.21 -11.05
N GLN A 39 -10.10 -1.00 -11.61
CA GLN A 39 -11.32 -1.50 -12.25
C GLN A 39 -12.45 -1.75 -11.25
N SER A 40 -12.06 -2.23 -10.07
CA SER A 40 -12.93 -2.43 -8.92
C SER A 40 -12.08 -2.30 -7.66
N TYR A 41 -12.71 -1.89 -6.56
CA TYR A 41 -12.07 -1.85 -5.25
C TYR A 41 -13.11 -2.05 -4.15
N ALA A 42 -12.65 -2.54 -3.00
CA ALA A 42 -13.38 -2.61 -1.76
C ALA A 42 -12.45 -2.20 -0.62
N VAL A 43 -12.96 -1.36 0.28
CA VAL A 43 -12.23 -0.85 1.44
C VAL A 43 -13.04 -1.19 2.69
N THR A 44 -12.38 -1.78 3.67
CA THR A 44 -12.95 -2.06 4.99
C THR A 44 -12.01 -1.49 6.03
N VAL A 45 -12.56 -0.68 6.94
CA VAL A 45 -11.86 -0.21 8.13
C VAL A 45 -12.66 -0.64 9.33
N GLY A 46 -11.99 -1.18 10.34
CA GLY A 46 -12.65 -1.59 11.57
C GLY A 46 -11.67 -1.86 12.69
N ASP A 47 -12.21 -1.93 13.90
CA ASP A 47 -11.43 -2.19 15.10
C ASP A 47 -10.99 -3.66 15.17
N LYS A 48 -9.82 -3.89 15.75
CA LYS A 48 -9.26 -5.21 16.05
C LYS A 48 -8.62 -5.18 17.44
N GLY A 49 -9.47 -5.24 18.47
CA GLY A 49 -9.03 -4.99 19.84
C GLY A 49 -8.69 -3.51 20.01
N ASP A 50 -7.48 -3.21 20.50
CA ASP A 50 -6.97 -1.83 20.63
C ASP A 50 -6.38 -1.27 19.33
N ASP A 51 -6.29 -2.09 18.28
CA ASP A 51 -5.72 -1.77 16.99
C ASP A 51 -6.80 -1.45 15.95
N ILE A 52 -6.44 -0.77 14.86
CA ILE A 52 -7.33 -0.51 13.71
C ILE A 52 -6.84 -1.31 12.50
N ALA A 53 -7.72 -2.14 11.94
CA ALA A 53 -7.46 -2.87 10.72
C ALA A 53 -7.99 -2.09 9.50
N VAL A 54 -7.13 -1.89 8.50
CA VAL A 54 -7.49 -1.37 7.19
C VAL A 54 -7.25 -2.46 6.16
N GLN A 55 -8.30 -2.95 5.54
CA GLN A 55 -8.25 -3.96 4.50
C GLN A 55 -8.70 -3.35 3.18
N VAL A 56 -7.92 -3.57 2.13
CA VAL A 56 -8.24 -3.09 0.80
C VAL A 56 -8.04 -4.20 -0.21
N HIS A 57 -9.03 -4.37 -1.08
CA HIS A 57 -9.03 -5.30 -2.20
C HIS A 57 -9.26 -4.50 -3.47
N TRP A 58 -8.51 -4.78 -4.54
CA TRP A 58 -8.74 -4.08 -5.81
C TRP A 58 -8.28 -4.88 -7.02
N GLN A 59 -8.90 -4.61 -8.15
CA GLN A 59 -8.50 -5.16 -9.44
C GLN A 59 -7.63 -4.15 -10.19
N VAL A 60 -6.45 -4.59 -10.62
CA VAL A 60 -5.52 -3.75 -11.39
C VAL A 60 -6.11 -3.46 -12.77
N ALA A 61 -6.01 -2.20 -13.20
CA ALA A 61 -6.55 -1.75 -14.49
C ALA A 61 -5.89 -2.43 -15.69
N GLU A 62 -4.56 -2.53 -15.66
CA GLU A 62 -3.80 -3.17 -16.71
C GLU A 62 -2.59 -3.92 -16.14
N VAL A 63 -2.49 -5.21 -16.47
CA VAL A 63 -1.31 -6.00 -16.16
C VAL A 63 -0.28 -5.81 -17.27
N PRO A 64 0.98 -5.45 -16.95
CA PRO A 64 2.05 -5.33 -17.93
C PRO A 64 2.22 -6.62 -18.75
N VAL A 65 2.40 -6.51 -20.07
CA VAL A 65 2.48 -7.65 -21.00
C VAL A 65 3.51 -8.69 -20.54
N VAL A 66 4.67 -8.24 -20.06
CA VAL A 66 5.75 -9.09 -19.53
C VAL A 66 5.33 -9.96 -18.33
N ALA A 67 4.36 -9.49 -17.54
CA ALA A 67 3.85 -10.19 -16.35
C ALA A 67 2.68 -11.13 -16.66
N ARG A 68 1.91 -10.90 -17.74
CA ARG A 68 0.65 -11.60 -18.04
C ARG A 68 0.78 -13.13 -18.07
N ARG A 69 1.90 -13.66 -18.55
CA ARG A 69 2.16 -15.12 -18.59
C ARG A 69 2.36 -15.77 -17.21
N PHE A 70 2.66 -14.96 -16.19
CA PHE A 70 2.94 -15.44 -14.83
C PHE A 70 1.78 -15.21 -13.88
N VAL A 71 1.15 -14.04 -13.98
CA VAL A 71 0.11 -13.61 -13.04
C VAL A 71 -1.29 -13.58 -13.64
N GLY A 72 -1.41 -13.70 -14.98
CA GLY A 72 -2.67 -13.63 -15.70
C GLY A 72 -2.96 -12.24 -16.28
N GLN A 73 -4.10 -12.12 -16.98
CA GLN A 73 -4.55 -10.84 -17.57
C GLN A 73 -5.37 -9.99 -16.60
N ARG A 74 -5.98 -10.62 -15.60
CA ARG A 74 -6.75 -9.98 -14.53
C ARG A 74 -6.07 -10.27 -13.22
N LEU A 75 -5.83 -9.22 -12.45
CA LEU A 75 -5.06 -9.29 -11.22
C LEU A 75 -5.86 -8.69 -10.08
N GLU A 76 -6.22 -9.53 -9.11
CA GLU A 76 -6.83 -9.10 -7.86
C GLU A 76 -5.75 -8.99 -6.78
N LEU A 77 -5.69 -7.82 -6.15
CA LEU A 77 -4.74 -7.52 -5.09
C LEU A 77 -5.49 -7.39 -3.78
N ALA A 78 -4.87 -7.92 -2.72
CA ALA A 78 -5.33 -7.74 -1.35
C ALA A 78 -4.19 -7.16 -0.51
N GLN A 79 -4.52 -6.23 0.36
CA GLN A 79 -3.59 -5.66 1.32
C GLN A 79 -4.31 -5.39 2.63
N SER A 80 -3.71 -5.79 3.73
CA SER A 80 -4.09 -5.43 5.09
C SER A 80 -3.03 -4.52 5.72
N LYS A 81 -3.50 -3.63 6.57
CA LYS A 81 -2.67 -2.85 7.49
C LYS A 81 -3.27 -2.97 8.87
N LEU A 82 -2.45 -3.32 9.85
CA LEU A 82 -2.85 -3.34 11.25
C LEU A 82 -2.17 -2.18 11.96
N TRP A 83 -2.91 -1.09 12.19
CA TRP A 83 -2.41 0.07 12.90
C TRP A 83 -2.51 -0.13 14.40
N HIS A 84 -1.37 -0.02 15.06
CA HIS A 84 -1.30 -0.14 16.50
C HIS A 84 -1.68 1.17 17.22
N ARG A 85 -1.89 1.04 18.52
CA ARG A 85 -2.13 2.17 19.42
C ARG A 85 -1.06 3.27 19.27
N ALA A 86 -1.49 4.51 19.41
CA ALA A 86 -0.59 5.65 19.41
C ALA A 86 0.41 5.58 20.58
N GLY A 87 1.66 5.95 20.28
CA GLY A 87 2.63 6.34 21.29
C GLY A 87 2.25 7.66 21.96
N ALA A 88 2.97 7.99 23.04
CA ALA A 88 2.69 9.18 23.85
C ALA A 88 2.85 10.50 23.06
N ASP A 89 3.65 10.51 22.01
CA ASP A 89 3.93 11.63 21.11
C ASP A 89 3.04 11.62 19.84
N GLY A 90 2.08 10.69 19.75
CA GLY A 90 1.23 10.52 18.57
C GLY A 90 1.86 9.66 17.47
N THR A 91 3.06 9.10 17.68
CA THR A 91 3.63 8.10 16.77
C THR A 91 2.71 6.91 16.61
N ARG A 92 2.63 6.37 15.39
CA ARG A 92 1.90 5.13 15.12
C ARG A 92 2.69 4.26 14.15
N GLU A 93 2.63 2.95 14.36
CA GLU A 93 3.15 1.96 13.42
C GLU A 93 2.01 1.06 12.93
N ALA A 94 2.16 0.55 11.71
CA ALA A 94 1.31 -0.49 11.17
C ALA A 94 2.12 -1.58 10.50
N ASP A 95 1.76 -2.82 10.77
CA ASP A 95 2.18 -3.96 9.97
C ASP A 95 1.42 -3.96 8.64
N VAL A 96 2.16 -4.09 7.54
CA VAL A 96 1.61 -4.18 6.19
C VAL A 96 1.81 -5.61 5.69
N ASP A 97 0.72 -6.23 5.24
CA ASP A 97 0.77 -7.50 4.52
C ASP A 97 -0.12 -7.40 3.30
N GLY A 98 0.29 -8.03 2.21
CA GLY A 98 -0.48 -8.05 0.99
C GLY A 98 0.23 -8.83 -0.08
N GLY A 99 -0.40 -8.87 -1.25
CA GLY A 99 0.20 -9.54 -2.38
C GLY A 99 -0.84 -9.99 -3.37
N VAL A 100 -0.36 -10.92 -4.18
CA VAL A 100 -1.11 -11.46 -5.29
C VAL A 100 -0.77 -12.91 -5.52
N ASN A 101 -1.82 -13.67 -5.81
CA ASN A 101 -1.69 -15.03 -6.32
C ASN A 101 -1.98 -14.98 -7.81
N GLY A 102 -1.11 -15.60 -8.61
CA GLY A 102 -1.35 -15.74 -10.05
C GLY A 102 -2.67 -16.45 -10.33
N ALA A 103 -3.30 -16.08 -11.45
CA ALA A 103 -4.57 -16.68 -11.84
C ALA A 103 -4.46 -18.22 -12.01
N PRO A 104 -5.54 -18.98 -11.75
CA PRO A 104 -5.59 -20.40 -12.08
C PRO A 104 -5.26 -20.63 -13.57
N GLY A 105 -4.38 -21.59 -13.88
CA GLY A 105 -4.04 -21.97 -15.25
C GLY A 105 -2.90 -21.19 -15.93
N VAL A 106 -2.28 -20.21 -15.25
CA VAL A 106 -0.96 -19.66 -15.64
C VAL A 106 0.13 -20.25 -14.75
N ALA A 107 1.40 -19.88 -14.97
CA ALA A 107 2.58 -20.42 -14.25
C ALA A 107 2.62 -20.16 -12.72
N GLY A 108 1.50 -19.82 -12.08
CA GLY A 108 1.28 -19.92 -10.63
C GLY A 108 2.18 -19.03 -9.77
N ALA A 109 2.76 -17.96 -10.34
CA ALA A 109 3.64 -17.10 -9.59
C ALA A 109 2.82 -16.28 -8.58
N SER A 110 3.27 -16.27 -7.34
CA SER A 110 2.75 -15.39 -6.30
C SER A 110 3.80 -14.36 -5.93
N VAL A 111 3.35 -13.14 -5.64
CA VAL A 111 4.22 -12.08 -5.13
C VAL A 111 3.63 -11.57 -3.83
N LYS A 112 4.43 -11.58 -2.78
CA LYS A 112 4.09 -11.06 -1.46
C LYS A 112 4.72 -9.69 -1.26
N VAL A 113 3.96 -8.78 -0.66
CA VAL A 113 4.43 -7.48 -0.18
C VAL A 113 4.19 -7.44 1.33
N SER A 114 5.24 -7.24 2.11
CA SER A 114 5.12 -7.15 3.57
C SER A 114 6.09 -6.13 4.14
N GLY A 115 5.73 -5.47 5.22
CA GLY A 115 6.64 -4.53 5.86
C GLY A 115 5.94 -3.68 6.90
N ARG A 116 6.41 -2.45 7.08
CA ARG A 116 5.84 -1.52 8.05
C ARG A 116 5.56 -0.17 7.42
N THR A 117 4.57 0.51 7.98
CA THR A 117 4.34 1.94 7.75
C THR A 117 4.27 2.66 9.08
N ARG A 118 4.74 3.91 9.11
CA ARG A 118 4.78 4.71 10.33
C ARG A 118 4.24 6.11 10.10
N ILE A 119 3.62 6.66 11.14
CA ILE A 119 3.32 8.08 11.31
C ILE A 119 4.27 8.58 12.38
N ILE A 120 5.11 9.55 12.03
CA ILE A 120 6.16 10.08 12.88
C ILE A 120 6.01 11.61 12.96
N PRO A 121 5.78 12.19 14.14
CA PRO A 121 5.80 13.65 14.31
C PRO A 121 7.19 14.20 13.94
N VAL A 122 7.24 15.27 13.14
CA VAL A 122 8.49 15.95 12.76
C VAL A 122 8.29 17.47 12.81
N GLY A 123 8.82 18.10 13.85
CA GLY A 123 8.63 19.53 14.08
C GLY A 123 7.15 19.87 14.29
N ARG A 124 6.59 20.69 13.40
CA ARG A 124 5.15 21.03 13.40
C ARG A 124 4.31 20.12 12.50
N GLY A 125 4.94 19.27 11.70
CA GLY A 125 4.28 18.40 10.75
C GLY A 125 4.43 16.92 11.10
N THR A 126 4.09 16.08 10.14
CA THR A 126 4.07 14.62 10.32
C THR A 126 4.62 13.94 9.08
N THR A 127 5.55 13.00 9.27
CA THR A 127 6.05 12.14 8.21
C THR A 127 5.31 10.80 8.22
N GLN A 128 4.73 10.44 7.07
CA GLN A 128 4.31 9.07 6.80
C GLN A 128 5.42 8.34 6.05
N ALA A 129 5.95 7.27 6.63
CA ALA A 129 6.98 6.43 6.04
C ALA A 129 6.46 5.01 5.72
N PHE A 130 7.04 4.38 4.72
CA PHE A 130 6.82 3.00 4.30
C PHE A 130 8.17 2.32 4.15
N ASP A 131 8.33 1.14 4.75
CA ASP A 131 9.45 0.23 4.55
C ASP A 131 8.88 -1.14 4.20
N LEU A 132 8.89 -1.48 2.91
CA LEU A 132 8.23 -2.65 2.36
C LEU A 132 9.25 -3.61 1.75
N ARG A 133 8.96 -4.90 1.84
CA ARG A 133 9.69 -5.99 1.21
C ARG A 133 8.81 -6.68 0.20
N ILE A 134 9.38 -6.99 -0.95
CA ILE A 134 8.71 -7.68 -2.05
C ILE A 134 9.40 -9.01 -2.28
N THR A 135 8.62 -10.08 -2.42
CA THR A 135 9.15 -11.43 -2.63
C THR A 135 8.31 -12.21 -3.63
N ALA A 136 8.93 -12.68 -4.70
CA ALA A 136 8.28 -13.54 -5.69
C ALA A 136 8.62 -15.02 -5.46
N SER A 137 7.63 -15.91 -5.62
CA SER A 137 7.77 -17.34 -5.35
C SER A 137 8.64 -18.08 -6.38
N VAL A 138 8.69 -17.63 -7.64
CA VAL A 138 9.37 -18.32 -8.74
C VAL A 138 10.81 -17.84 -8.91
N PRO A 139 11.85 -18.65 -8.64
CA PRO A 139 13.25 -18.21 -8.64
C PRO A 139 13.74 -17.67 -10.00
N VAL A 140 13.37 -18.33 -11.10
CA VAL A 140 13.87 -18.02 -12.46
C VAL A 140 13.51 -16.62 -12.92
N VAL A 141 12.34 -16.12 -12.51
CA VAL A 141 11.80 -14.81 -12.92
C VAL A 141 11.62 -13.85 -11.73
N ARG A 142 12.19 -14.22 -10.58
CA ARG A 142 12.01 -13.52 -9.31
C ARG A 142 12.32 -12.03 -9.43
N GLY A 143 13.52 -11.69 -9.89
CA GLY A 143 13.96 -10.29 -9.94
C GLY A 143 13.08 -9.42 -10.84
N THR A 144 12.63 -9.96 -11.98
CA THR A 144 11.72 -9.25 -12.89
C THR A 144 10.34 -9.02 -12.26
N LEU A 145 9.76 -10.04 -11.62
CA LEU A 145 8.46 -9.90 -10.97
C LEU A 145 8.53 -8.96 -9.76
N GLU A 146 9.57 -9.07 -8.94
CA GLU A 146 9.80 -8.20 -7.79
C GLU A 146 9.95 -6.74 -8.23
N GLN A 147 10.72 -6.48 -9.29
CA GLN A 147 10.90 -5.13 -9.84
C GLN A 147 9.59 -4.53 -10.35
N LEU A 148 8.81 -5.30 -11.12
CA LEU A 148 7.51 -4.84 -11.64
C LEU A 148 6.54 -4.49 -10.51
N VAL A 149 6.50 -5.30 -9.45
CA VAL A 149 5.66 -5.01 -8.28
C VAL A 149 6.21 -3.83 -7.50
N ALA A 150 7.53 -3.67 -7.37
CA ALA A 150 8.13 -2.52 -6.70
C ALA A 150 7.79 -1.20 -7.39
N ASP A 151 7.85 -1.16 -8.71
CA ASP A 151 7.50 0.04 -9.48
C ASP A 151 6.01 0.34 -9.39
N ALA A 152 5.14 -0.68 -9.41
CA ALA A 152 3.70 -0.50 -9.20
C ALA A 152 3.36 0.01 -7.79
N VAL A 153 4.01 -0.54 -6.74
CA VAL A 153 3.82 -0.08 -5.36
C VAL A 153 4.34 1.34 -5.19
N ARG A 154 5.50 1.67 -5.77
CA ARG A 154 6.04 3.04 -5.76
C ARG A 154 5.06 4.03 -6.39
N ALA A 155 4.58 3.76 -7.61
CA ALA A 155 3.63 4.62 -8.30
C ALA A 155 2.33 4.82 -7.49
N ARG A 156 1.82 3.75 -6.85
CA ARG A 156 0.66 3.83 -5.96
C ARG A 156 0.91 4.70 -4.73
N LEU A 157 2.06 4.56 -4.07
CA LEU A 157 2.41 5.34 -2.88
C LEU A 157 2.63 6.82 -3.22
N GLU A 158 3.31 7.11 -4.32
CA GLU A 158 3.48 8.48 -4.82
C GLU A 158 2.14 9.14 -5.13
N ASN A 159 1.22 8.41 -5.78
CA ASN A 159 -0.13 8.93 -6.03
C ASN A 159 -0.88 9.16 -4.72
N LYS A 160 -0.83 8.19 -3.80
CA LYS A 160 -1.43 8.33 -2.47
C LYS A 160 -0.91 9.58 -1.75
N PHE A 161 0.39 9.86 -1.78
CA PHE A 161 0.97 11.04 -1.12
C PHE A 161 0.44 12.35 -1.72
N LYS A 162 0.22 12.40 -3.04
CA LYS A 162 -0.40 13.56 -3.70
C LYS A 162 -1.86 13.75 -3.26
N VAL A 163 -2.63 12.66 -3.17
CA VAL A 163 -4.01 12.71 -2.65
C VAL A 163 -4.02 13.16 -1.20
N ALA A 164 -3.13 12.62 -0.37
CA ALA A 164 -3.01 12.97 1.04
C ALA A 164 -2.70 14.46 1.24
N ALA A 165 -1.75 15.00 0.47
CA ALA A 165 -1.42 16.42 0.54
C ALA A 165 -2.62 17.30 0.17
N ARG A 166 -3.41 16.92 -0.86
CA ARG A 166 -4.62 17.64 -1.25
C ARG A 166 -5.73 17.52 -0.20
N TRP A 167 -5.89 16.35 0.39
CA TRP A 167 -6.85 16.10 1.47
C TRP A 167 -6.56 16.98 2.69
N LEU A 168 -5.33 16.93 3.19
CA LEU A 168 -4.94 17.66 4.41
C LEU A 168 -4.92 19.17 4.21
N SER A 169 -4.75 19.65 2.97
CA SER A 169 -4.87 21.07 2.64
C SER A 169 -6.31 21.51 2.30
N GLY A 170 -7.29 20.61 2.33
CA GLY A 170 -8.69 20.91 1.96
C GLY A 170 -8.89 21.26 0.48
N SER A 171 -8.00 20.82 -0.41
CA SER A 171 -7.96 21.17 -1.84
C SER A 171 -8.35 20.00 -2.76
N LEU A 172 -9.25 19.13 -2.29
CA LEU A 172 -9.69 17.94 -3.01
C LEU A 172 -10.86 18.21 -3.96
#